data_AF-A0A928K457-F1
#
_entry.id   AF-A0A928K457-F1
#
_cell.length_a   1.000
_cell.length_b   1.000
_cell.length_c   1.000
_cell.angle_alpha   90.00
_cell.angle_beta   90.00
_cell.angle_gamma   90.00
#
_symmetry.space_group_name_H-M   'P 1'
#
loop_
_entity.id
_entity.type
_entity.pdbx_description
1 polymer ?
#
loop_
_entity_poly.entity_id
_entity_poly.type
_entity_poly.pdbx_seq_one_letter_code
_entity_poly.pdbx_strand_id
1 'polypeptide(L)'
;MELENMAANAVDTAPVDAGGADTPAAGSAAAPSGASSAGHDVSQTKAFSDRLNKMSAERTDAAIAGLGMTNPYTGKPISTLAEMQDYRAMQAADEVGGDPESAAELSRLRAQVAEFQQRERDAGFREQEAAIRANPALASVYEEYHDDVMQLMEASASNGQEIDLDSALRVIMSAHYDDIRARDIEKAKTEALASVRAAGAASPGSIGGGGASEPVDWLNMSSEEFSKHLAIAKRGGYRKS
;
A
#
# COMPACT_ATOMS: atom_id res chain seq x y z
N MET A 1 20.36 40.44 -44.35
CA MET A 1 21.31 39.42 -43.86
C MET A 1 21.72 39.88 -42.49
N GLU A 2 21.26 39.12 -41.51
CA GLU A 2 21.27 39.40 -40.07
C GLU A 2 22.69 39.40 -39.50
N LEU A 3 22.93 40.31 -38.56
CA LEU A 3 24.06 40.33 -37.65
C LEU A 3 23.47 40.57 -36.25
N GLU A 4 23.56 39.58 -35.36
CA GLU A 4 23.61 39.70 -33.89
C GLU A 4 23.54 38.27 -33.28
N ASN A 5 24.68 37.59 -33.12
CA ASN A 5 25.53 37.52 -31.92
C ASN A 5 24.86 36.97 -30.64
N MET A 6 25.19 35.71 -30.37
CA MET A 6 25.11 34.99 -29.08
C MET A 6 26.02 35.60 -28.01
N ALA A 7 25.53 35.72 -26.77
CA ALA A 7 26.25 35.56 -25.49
C ALA A 7 25.20 35.60 -24.35
N ALA A 8 24.92 34.52 -23.62
CA ALA A 8 25.69 33.97 -22.49
C ALA A 8 25.73 34.88 -21.24
N ASN A 9 24.78 34.60 -20.33
CA ASN A 9 24.87 34.42 -18.87
C ASN A 9 25.96 35.09 -18.00
N ALA A 10 25.53 35.37 -16.76
CA ALA A 10 26.28 35.56 -15.51
C ALA A 10 26.61 37.02 -15.12
N VAL A 11 25.97 37.54 -14.05
CA VAL A 11 26.44 37.62 -12.65
C VAL A 11 27.40 38.81 -12.44
N ASP A 12 26.93 39.79 -11.68
CA ASP A 12 27.74 40.82 -11.02
C ASP A 12 27.14 41.03 -9.61
N THR A 13 27.78 40.40 -8.62
CA THR A 13 28.55 41.01 -7.51
C THR A 13 27.76 41.50 -6.29
N ALA A 14 28.15 40.89 -5.17
CA ALA A 14 27.92 41.19 -3.74
C ALA A 14 28.39 42.62 -3.33
N PRO A 15 28.64 42.99 -2.04
CA PRO A 15 28.46 42.33 -0.74
C PRO A 15 27.93 43.28 0.38
N VAL A 16 27.62 42.76 1.58
CA VAL A 16 27.74 43.35 2.97
C VAL A 16 26.72 42.68 3.90
N ASP A 17 26.85 42.55 5.22
CA ASP A 17 27.92 42.54 6.22
C ASP A 17 27.22 42.29 7.59
N ALA A 18 27.97 41.69 8.52
CA ALA A 18 27.88 41.78 9.98
C ALA A 18 26.67 41.29 10.81
N GLY A 19 27.00 40.37 11.73
CA GLY A 19 26.53 40.32 13.13
C GLY A 19 25.22 39.57 13.36
N GLY A 20 25.07 38.64 14.31
CA GLY A 20 25.81 38.35 15.53
C GLY A 20 24.76 37.93 16.60
N ALA A 21 25.02 36.83 17.29
CA ALA A 21 24.44 36.39 18.57
C ALA A 21 22.89 36.29 18.72
N ASP A 22 22.36 35.08 18.94
CA ASP A 22 22.11 34.56 20.30
C ASP A 22 21.22 33.31 20.25
N THR A 23 21.73 32.24 20.85
CA THR A 23 20.97 31.05 21.23
C THR A 23 20.36 31.30 22.62
N PRO A 24 19.13 30.87 22.86
CA PRO A 24 18.85 30.22 24.12
C PRO A 24 18.31 28.81 23.90
N ALA A 25 19.01 27.87 24.53
CA ALA A 25 18.57 26.50 24.72
C ALA A 25 17.28 26.46 25.54
N ALA A 26 16.30 25.67 25.11
CA ALA A 26 15.16 25.28 25.92
C ALA A 26 14.81 23.80 25.71
N GLY A 27 15.21 22.99 26.70
CA GLY A 27 14.38 21.94 27.28
C GLY A 27 13.89 20.81 26.37
N SER A 28 14.71 19.77 26.25
CA SER A 28 14.26 18.41 25.96
C SER A 28 13.32 17.92 27.07
N ALA A 29 12.01 18.05 26.87
CA ALA A 29 10.99 17.41 27.70
C ALA A 29 10.58 16.08 27.06
N ALA A 30 10.86 15.01 27.79
CA ALA A 30 10.60 13.62 27.43
C ALA A 30 9.12 13.39 27.04
N ALA A 31 8.92 12.82 25.85
CA ALA A 31 7.65 12.22 25.46
C ALA A 31 7.47 10.90 26.25
N PRO A 32 6.36 10.69 26.97
CA PRO A 32 6.08 9.38 27.57
C PRO A 32 5.68 8.41 26.46
N SER A 33 6.59 7.49 26.17
CA SER A 33 6.33 6.24 25.47
C SER A 33 5.38 5.37 26.29
N GLY A 34 4.13 5.29 25.85
CA GLY A 34 3.13 4.34 26.35
C GLY A 34 2.50 3.60 25.16
N ALA A 35 2.95 2.37 24.93
CA ALA A 35 2.36 1.46 23.96
C ALA A 35 1.08 0.82 24.54
N SER A 36 -0.04 0.96 23.80
CA SER A 36 -1.24 0.08 23.71
C SER A 36 -2.32 0.90 22.97
N SER A 37 -3.02 0.50 21.92
CA SER A 37 -3.42 -0.80 21.39
C SER A 37 -3.83 -0.65 19.91
N ALA A 38 -3.43 -1.62 19.09
CA ALA A 38 -3.70 -1.71 17.66
C ALA A 38 -5.20 -1.92 17.38
N GLY A 39 -5.92 -0.82 17.17
CA GLY A 39 -7.35 -0.83 16.80
C GLY A 39 -8.06 0.53 16.88
N HIS A 40 -7.43 1.54 17.49
CA HIS A 40 -7.98 2.90 17.59
C HIS A 40 -7.46 3.89 16.52
N ASP A 41 -6.44 3.53 15.73
CA ASP A 41 -5.73 4.52 14.92
C ASP A 41 -6.36 4.77 13.54
N VAL A 42 -6.77 3.73 12.79
CA VAL A 42 -7.20 3.92 11.38
C VAL A 42 -8.47 4.79 11.26
N SER A 43 -9.42 4.63 12.18
CA SER A 43 -10.67 5.43 12.17
C SER A 43 -10.43 6.87 12.64
N GLN A 44 -9.52 7.08 13.60
CA GLN A 44 -9.15 8.42 14.07
C GLN A 44 -8.29 9.16 13.04
N THR A 45 -7.35 8.47 12.38
CA THR A 45 -6.58 9.02 11.26
C THR A 45 -7.51 9.37 10.10
N LYS A 46 -8.49 8.52 9.76
CA LYS A 46 -9.46 8.82 8.69
C LYS A 46 -10.33 10.03 9.03
N ALA A 47 -10.89 10.08 10.25
CA ALA A 47 -11.70 11.23 10.69
C ALA A 47 -10.88 12.53 10.77
N PHE A 48 -9.59 12.44 11.10
CA PHE A 48 -8.66 13.58 11.08
C PHE A 48 -8.36 14.03 9.64
N SER A 49 -8.06 13.11 8.73
CA SER A 49 -7.84 13.41 7.31
C SER A 49 -9.08 14.02 6.66
N ASP A 50 -10.27 13.49 6.95
CA ASP A 50 -11.54 14.05 6.46
C ASP A 50 -11.75 15.47 6.99
N ARG A 51 -11.42 15.72 8.26
CA ARG A 51 -11.47 17.06 8.86
C ARG A 51 -10.44 18.00 8.26
N LEU A 52 -9.22 17.53 7.98
CA LEU A 52 -8.15 18.31 7.38
C LEU A 52 -8.48 18.67 5.94
N ASN A 53 -8.99 17.71 5.16
CA ASN A 53 -9.48 17.92 3.80
C ASN A 53 -10.62 18.95 3.79
N LYS A 54 -11.58 18.84 4.71
CA LYS A 54 -12.66 19.82 4.87
C LYS A 54 -12.12 21.21 5.22
N MET A 55 -11.19 21.31 6.17
CA MET A 55 -10.58 22.59 6.56
C MET A 55 -9.76 23.20 5.41
N SER A 56 -9.09 22.38 4.60
CA SER A 56 -8.36 22.83 3.42
C SER A 56 -9.31 23.36 2.33
N ALA A 57 -10.44 22.68 2.10
CA ALA A 57 -11.47 23.10 1.17
C ALA A 57 -12.12 24.44 1.61
N GLU A 58 -12.44 24.56 2.90
CA GLU A 58 -12.97 25.82 3.45
C GLU A 58 -11.96 26.98 3.32
N ARG A 59 -10.66 26.70 3.49
CA ARG A 59 -9.61 27.72 3.27
C ARG A 59 -9.49 28.11 1.80
N THR A 60 -9.59 27.17 0.87
CA THR A 60 -9.55 27.48 -0.56
C THR A 60 -10.78 28.29 -0.97
N ASP A 61 -11.97 27.92 -0.49
CA ASP A 61 -13.20 28.65 -0.77
C ASP A 61 -13.16 30.06 -0.15
N ALA A 62 -12.67 30.20 1.08
CA ALA A 62 -12.47 31.51 1.70
C ALA A 62 -11.49 32.40 0.91
N ALA A 63 -10.42 31.81 0.36
CA ALA A 63 -9.48 32.55 -0.50
C ALA A 63 -10.13 32.98 -1.82
N ILE A 64 -10.96 32.12 -2.41
CA ILE A 64 -11.69 32.39 -3.66
C ILE A 64 -12.74 33.48 -3.44
N ALA A 65 -13.55 33.35 -2.39
CA ALA A 65 -14.51 34.38 -1.99
C ALA A 65 -13.83 35.72 -1.72
N GLY A 66 -12.61 35.71 -1.16
CA GLY A 66 -11.79 36.90 -0.93
C GLY A 66 -11.34 37.63 -2.20
N LEU A 67 -11.36 36.99 -3.37
CA LEU A 67 -11.04 37.63 -4.66
C LEU A 67 -12.17 38.50 -5.19
N GLY A 68 -13.39 38.40 -4.63
CA GLY A 68 -14.53 39.24 -5.02
C GLY A 68 -14.95 39.08 -6.49
N MET A 69 -14.59 37.97 -7.13
CA MET A 69 -14.89 37.74 -8.55
C MET A 69 -16.38 37.49 -8.75
N THR A 70 -16.92 38.03 -9.84
CA THR A 70 -18.30 37.80 -10.27
C THR A 70 -18.27 37.14 -11.64
N ASN A 71 -19.03 36.07 -11.82
CA ASN A 71 -19.15 35.41 -13.11
C ASN A 71 -19.93 36.32 -14.08
N PRO A 72 -19.32 36.78 -15.19
CA PRO A 72 -19.96 37.70 -16.15
C PRO A 72 -21.11 37.06 -16.94
N TYR A 73 -21.14 35.74 -17.04
CA TYR A 73 -22.16 34.99 -17.79
C TYR A 73 -23.44 34.78 -16.97
N THR A 74 -23.31 34.66 -15.64
CA THR A 74 -24.46 34.36 -14.74
C THR A 74 -24.79 35.48 -13.76
N GLY A 75 -23.92 36.48 -13.62
CA GLY A 75 -24.07 37.60 -12.68
C GLY A 75 -23.93 37.23 -11.20
N LYS A 76 -23.48 36.01 -10.88
CA LYS A 76 -23.34 35.50 -9.51
C LYS A 76 -21.88 35.62 -9.01
N PRO A 77 -21.67 35.88 -7.71
CA PRO A 77 -20.32 35.87 -7.14
C PRO A 77 -19.72 34.46 -7.20
N ILE A 78 -18.41 34.38 -7.43
CA ILE A 78 -17.63 33.14 -7.40
C ILE A 78 -17.03 33.03 -6.00
N SER A 79 -17.51 32.08 -5.22
CA SER A 79 -17.16 31.89 -3.81
C SER A 79 -16.51 30.54 -3.53
N THR A 80 -16.72 29.56 -4.41
CA THR A 80 -16.20 28.20 -4.23
C THR A 80 -15.30 27.78 -5.38
N LEU A 81 -14.48 26.75 -5.14
CA LEU A 81 -13.65 26.14 -6.17
C LEU A 81 -14.46 25.56 -7.34
N ALA A 82 -15.63 24.99 -7.05
CA ALA A 82 -16.54 24.47 -8.08
C ALA A 82 -17.05 25.60 -9.00
N GLU A 83 -17.48 26.73 -8.43
CA GLU A 83 -17.95 27.89 -9.20
C GLU A 83 -16.83 28.51 -10.05
N MET A 84 -15.59 28.47 -9.58
CA MET A 84 -14.43 28.93 -10.34
C MET A 84 -14.15 28.01 -11.54
N GLN A 85 -14.26 26.69 -11.36
CA GLN A 85 -14.09 25.74 -12.45
C GLN A 85 -15.18 25.89 -13.51
N ASP A 86 -16.43 26.10 -13.09
CA ASP A 86 -17.54 26.39 -14.00
C ASP A 86 -17.29 27.68 -14.79
N TYR A 87 -16.83 28.75 -14.13
CA TYR A 87 -16.48 29.99 -14.81
C TYR A 87 -15.37 29.79 -15.86
N ARG A 88 -14.33 29.01 -15.56
CA ARG A 88 -13.27 28.69 -16.53
C ARG A 88 -13.78 27.88 -17.71
N ALA A 89 -14.70 26.93 -17.48
CA ALA A 89 -15.34 26.16 -18.55
C ALA A 89 -16.20 27.05 -19.45
N MET A 90 -16.97 27.97 -18.87
CA MET A 90 -17.75 28.98 -19.60
C MET A 90 -16.86 29.89 -20.45
N GLN A 91 -15.78 30.40 -19.85
CA GLN A 91 -14.83 31.27 -20.53
C GLN A 91 -14.16 30.57 -21.73
N ALA A 92 -13.71 29.33 -21.54
CA ALA A 92 -13.09 28.55 -22.62
C ALA A 92 -14.08 28.24 -23.76
N ALA A 93 -15.36 28.07 -23.47
CA ALA A 93 -16.39 27.85 -24.49
C ALA A 93 -16.69 29.12 -25.28
N ASP A 94 -16.79 30.26 -24.60
CA ASP A 94 -16.99 31.57 -25.22
C ASP A 94 -15.82 31.94 -26.15
N GLU A 95 -14.57 31.64 -25.75
CA GLU A 95 -13.37 31.81 -26.59
C GLU A 95 -13.41 31.00 -27.90
N VAL A 96 -14.09 29.85 -27.90
CA VAL A 96 -14.25 28.96 -29.05
C VAL A 96 -15.58 29.23 -29.79
N GLY A 97 -16.39 30.18 -29.33
CA GLY A 97 -17.69 30.54 -29.91
C GLY A 97 -18.82 29.54 -29.61
N GLY A 98 -18.66 28.75 -28.55
CA GLY A 98 -19.68 27.82 -28.04
C GLY A 98 -20.60 28.46 -26.99
N ASP A 99 -21.61 27.71 -26.56
CA ASP A 99 -22.55 28.15 -25.52
C ASP A 99 -21.96 27.92 -24.11
N PRO A 100 -21.74 28.98 -23.30
CA PRO A 100 -21.13 28.87 -21.98
C PRO A 100 -21.96 28.05 -20.99
N GLU A 101 -23.29 28.10 -21.02
CA GLU A 101 -24.11 27.35 -20.06
C GLU A 101 -23.97 25.84 -20.28
N SER A 102 -24.02 25.41 -21.55
CA SER A 102 -23.81 24.01 -21.94
C SER A 102 -22.42 23.49 -21.56
N ALA A 103 -21.39 24.34 -21.61
CA ALA A 103 -20.03 23.97 -21.26
C ALA A 103 -19.85 23.73 -19.76
N ALA A 104 -20.50 24.53 -18.92
CA ALA A 104 -20.53 24.32 -17.47
C ALA A 104 -21.33 23.06 -17.08
N GLU A 105 -22.41 22.75 -17.80
CA GLU A 105 -23.13 21.49 -17.58
C GLU A 105 -22.27 20.28 -17.97
N LEU A 106 -21.56 20.36 -19.10
CA LEU A 106 -20.64 19.32 -19.55
C LEU A 106 -19.45 19.11 -18.60
N SER A 107 -18.86 20.19 -18.05
CA SER A 107 -17.77 20.07 -17.07
C SER A 107 -18.25 19.36 -15.80
N ARG A 108 -19.44 19.72 -15.28
CA ARG A 108 -20.04 19.07 -14.12
C ARG A 108 -20.35 17.60 -14.37
N LEU A 109 -20.92 17.28 -15.54
CA LEU A 109 -21.24 15.90 -15.88
C LEU A 109 -19.96 15.05 -16.03
N ARG A 110 -18.91 15.60 -16.64
CA ARG A 110 -17.59 14.95 -16.73
C ARG A 110 -16.98 14.71 -15.35
N ALA A 111 -17.08 15.69 -14.45
CA ALA A 111 -16.60 15.53 -13.08
C ALA A 111 -17.37 14.41 -12.34
N GLN A 112 -18.70 14.34 -12.50
CA GLN A 112 -19.51 13.27 -11.91
C GLN A 112 -19.17 11.89 -12.48
N VAL A 113 -18.98 11.78 -13.80
CA VAL A 113 -18.57 10.51 -14.44
C VAL A 113 -17.18 10.09 -13.96
N ALA A 114 -16.24 11.02 -13.88
CA ALA A 114 -14.90 10.75 -13.37
C ALA A 114 -14.94 10.28 -11.91
N GLU A 115 -15.76 10.92 -11.07
CA GLU A 115 -15.96 10.51 -9.67
C GLU A 115 -16.58 9.11 -9.58
N PHE A 116 -17.58 8.81 -10.41
CA PHE A 116 -18.22 7.50 -10.43
C PHE A 116 -17.22 6.41 -10.86
N GLN A 117 -16.50 6.63 -11.96
CA GLN A 117 -15.46 5.71 -12.44
C GLN A 117 -14.36 5.52 -11.39
N GLN A 118 -13.96 6.59 -10.69
CA GLN A 118 -12.98 6.49 -9.60
C GLN A 118 -13.52 5.64 -8.44
N ARG A 119 -14.77 5.84 -8.02
CA ARG A 119 -15.40 5.02 -6.99
C ARG A 119 -15.51 3.56 -7.39
N GLU A 120 -15.83 3.26 -8.65
CA GLU A 120 -15.85 1.90 -9.17
C GLU A 120 -14.46 1.26 -9.16
N ARG A 121 -13.44 1.99 -9.60
CA ARG A 121 -12.03 1.52 -9.53
C ARG A 121 -11.59 1.25 -8.09
N ASP A 122 -11.89 2.17 -7.16
CA ASP A 122 -11.57 1.99 -5.74
C ASP A 122 -12.31 0.80 -5.12
N ALA A 123 -13.56 0.57 -5.52
CA ALA A 123 -14.34 -0.58 -5.06
C ALA A 123 -13.76 -1.90 -5.59
N GLY A 124 -13.43 -1.96 -6.88
CA GLY A 124 -12.80 -3.12 -7.50
C GLY A 124 -11.43 -3.43 -6.89
N PHE A 125 -10.63 -2.39 -6.63
CA PHE A 125 -9.34 -2.55 -5.95
C PHE A 125 -9.49 -3.16 -4.55
N ARG A 126 -10.43 -2.65 -3.74
CA ARG A 126 -10.68 -3.19 -2.39
C ARG A 126 -11.14 -4.63 -2.40
N GLU A 127 -11.94 -5.03 -3.39
CA GLU A 127 -12.38 -6.41 -3.55
C GLU A 127 -11.19 -7.33 -3.88
N GLN A 128 -10.32 -6.91 -4.80
CA GLN A 128 -9.11 -7.65 -5.15
C GLN A 128 -8.15 -7.77 -3.95
N GLU A 129 -7.95 -6.69 -3.20
CA GLU A 129 -7.13 -6.69 -1.98
C GLU A 129 -7.70 -7.63 -0.91
N ALA A 130 -9.02 -7.61 -0.71
CA ALA A 130 -9.70 -8.52 0.21
C ALA A 130 -9.54 -9.99 -0.21
N ALA A 131 -9.62 -10.28 -1.51
CA ALA A 131 -9.42 -11.62 -2.05
C ALA A 131 -7.97 -12.12 -1.86
N ILE A 132 -6.98 -11.24 -2.03
CA ILE A 132 -5.56 -11.57 -1.79
C ILE A 132 -5.31 -11.82 -0.30
N ARG A 133 -5.85 -10.97 0.58
CA ARG A 133 -5.75 -11.15 2.03
C ARG A 133 -6.47 -12.39 2.56
N ALA A 134 -7.50 -12.87 1.87
CA ALA A 134 -8.18 -14.11 2.24
C ALA A 134 -7.30 -15.35 2.09
N ASN A 135 -6.23 -15.30 1.28
CA ASN A 135 -5.27 -16.39 1.14
C ASN A 135 -4.02 -16.12 2.01
N PRO A 136 -3.78 -16.89 3.09
CA PRO A 136 -2.68 -16.63 4.03
C PRO A 136 -1.28 -16.63 3.40
N ALA A 137 -1.06 -17.46 2.37
CA ALA A 137 0.23 -17.52 1.68
C ALA A 137 0.49 -16.25 0.85
N LEU A 138 -0.53 -15.78 0.12
CA LEU A 138 -0.43 -14.58 -0.70
C LEU A 138 -0.48 -13.30 0.14
N ALA A 139 -1.22 -13.29 1.25
CA ALA A 139 -1.34 -12.14 2.14
C ALA A 139 0.04 -11.67 2.66
N SER A 140 0.88 -12.61 3.12
CA SER A 140 2.21 -12.28 3.64
C SER A 140 3.15 -11.69 2.58
N VAL A 141 3.06 -12.18 1.34
CA VAL A 141 3.87 -11.70 0.21
C VAL A 141 3.33 -10.36 -0.27
N TYR A 142 2.02 -10.20 -0.32
CA TYR A 142 1.36 -8.96 -0.70
C TYR A 142 1.64 -7.82 0.27
N GLU A 143 1.61 -8.05 1.58
CA GLU A 143 1.91 -6.99 2.56
C GLU A 143 3.35 -6.50 2.47
N GLU A 144 4.29 -7.39 2.12
CA GLU A 144 5.69 -7.04 2.02
C GLU A 144 6.02 -6.28 0.73
N TYR A 145 5.44 -6.70 -0.39
CA TYR A 145 5.67 -6.07 -1.69
C TYR A 145 4.53 -5.14 -2.11
N HIS A 146 3.69 -4.70 -1.17
CA HIS A 146 2.55 -3.83 -1.45
C HIS A 146 2.99 -2.57 -2.19
N ASP A 147 4.07 -1.93 -1.73
CA ASP A 147 4.55 -0.68 -2.28
C ASP A 147 5.09 -0.86 -3.71
N ASP A 148 5.78 -1.97 -3.98
CA ASP A 148 6.26 -2.31 -5.32
C ASP A 148 5.09 -2.61 -6.27
N VAL A 149 4.03 -3.27 -5.78
CA VAL A 149 2.81 -3.55 -6.54
C VAL A 149 2.11 -2.25 -6.90
N MET A 150 1.96 -1.35 -5.94
CA MET A 150 1.35 -0.03 -6.18
C MET A 150 2.19 0.81 -7.14
N GLN A 151 3.51 0.79 -7.01
CA GLN A 151 4.41 1.51 -7.91
C GLN A 151 4.33 0.96 -9.35
N LEU A 152 4.24 -0.36 -9.52
CA LEU A 152 4.08 -0.97 -10.83
C LEU A 152 2.72 -0.60 -11.46
N MET A 153 1.65 -0.60 -10.67
CA MET A 153 0.32 -0.18 -11.13
C MET A 153 0.29 1.29 -11.52
N GLU A 154 0.92 2.17 -10.74
CA GLU A 154 1.03 3.60 -11.05
C GLU A 154 1.86 3.84 -12.31
N ALA A 155 3.01 3.17 -12.43
CA ALA A 155 3.85 3.24 -13.63
C ALA A 155 3.09 2.75 -14.87
N SER A 156 2.31 1.68 -14.75
CA SER A 156 1.52 1.14 -15.86
C SER A 156 0.38 2.08 -16.26
N ALA A 157 -0.32 2.66 -15.27
CA ALA A 157 -1.36 3.66 -15.51
C ALA A 157 -0.81 4.90 -16.22
N SER A 158 0.40 5.36 -15.85
CA SER A 158 1.07 6.48 -16.53
C SER A 158 1.41 6.18 -18.00
N ASN A 159 1.61 4.91 -18.34
CA ASN A 159 1.84 4.42 -19.70
C ASN A 159 0.55 4.06 -20.46
N GLY A 160 -0.62 4.30 -19.85
CA GLY A 160 -1.93 4.01 -20.46
C GLY A 160 -2.34 2.55 -20.42
N GLN A 161 -1.70 1.72 -19.58
CA GLN A 161 -2.08 0.33 -19.35
C GLN A 161 -2.66 0.18 -17.94
N GLU A 162 -3.94 -0.12 -17.85
CA GLU A 162 -4.55 -0.53 -16.57
C GLU A 162 -4.24 -2.01 -16.34
N ILE A 163 -3.46 -2.30 -15.30
CA ILE A 163 -3.10 -3.66 -14.89
C ILE A 163 -3.84 -3.98 -13.58
N ASP A 164 -4.44 -5.16 -13.51
CA ASP A 164 -5.08 -5.67 -12.30
C ASP A 164 -4.07 -5.98 -11.18
N LEU A 165 -4.51 -5.89 -9.93
CA LEU A 165 -3.69 -6.12 -8.74
C LEU A 165 -3.07 -7.53 -8.72
N ASP A 166 -3.84 -8.55 -9.12
CA ASP A 166 -3.37 -9.94 -9.22
C ASP A 166 -2.25 -10.09 -10.28
N SER A 167 -2.37 -9.38 -11.40
CA SER A 167 -1.36 -9.43 -12.46
C SER A 167 -0.07 -8.73 -12.02
N ALA A 168 -0.20 -7.55 -11.39
CA ALA A 168 0.94 -6.82 -10.82
C ALA A 168 1.66 -7.65 -9.74
N LEU A 169 0.90 -8.27 -8.83
CA LEU A 169 1.44 -9.14 -7.78
C LEU A 169 2.20 -10.33 -8.39
N ARG A 170 1.66 -10.99 -9.41
CA ARG A 170 2.35 -12.12 -10.05
C ARG A 170 3.67 -11.72 -10.70
N VAL A 171 3.72 -10.56 -11.34
CA VAL A 171 4.96 -10.04 -11.93
C VAL A 171 6.01 -9.84 -10.85
N ILE A 172 5.65 -9.21 -9.74
CA ILE A 172 6.56 -8.96 -8.63
C ILE A 172 6.96 -10.25 -7.92
N MET A 173 6.03 -11.16 -7.69
CA MET A 173 6.33 -12.49 -7.16
C MET A 173 7.32 -13.26 -8.04
N SER A 174 7.22 -13.13 -9.36
CA SER A 174 8.16 -13.77 -10.29
C SER A 174 9.53 -13.08 -10.29
N ALA A 175 9.58 -11.76 -10.11
CA ALA A 175 10.83 -11.01 -9.98
C ALA A 175 11.55 -11.34 -8.66
N HIS A 176 10.81 -11.53 -7.57
CA HIS A 176 11.33 -11.82 -6.23
C HIS A 176 11.26 -13.31 -5.85
N TYR A 177 11.12 -14.21 -6.83
CA TYR A 177 10.93 -15.64 -6.56
C TYR A 177 12.08 -16.24 -5.73
N ASP A 178 13.33 -15.88 -6.05
CA ASP A 178 14.50 -16.40 -5.36
C ASP A 178 14.58 -15.93 -3.90
N ASP A 179 14.21 -14.68 -3.63
CA ASP A 179 14.19 -14.11 -2.28
C ASP A 179 13.09 -14.76 -1.43
N ILE A 180 11.89 -14.93 -2.00
CA ILE A 180 10.77 -15.60 -1.35
C ILE A 180 11.15 -17.04 -1.00
N ARG A 181 11.75 -17.77 -1.96
CA ARG A 181 12.21 -19.14 -1.74
C ARG A 181 13.29 -19.24 -0.67
N ALA A 182 14.26 -18.33 -0.67
CA ALA A 182 15.32 -18.30 0.34
C ALA A 182 14.74 -18.10 1.75
N ARG A 183 13.79 -17.17 1.89
CA ARG A 183 13.10 -16.90 3.17
C ARG A 183 12.29 -18.10 3.65
N ASP A 184 11.54 -18.75 2.77
CA ASP A 184 10.74 -19.92 3.16
C ASP A 184 11.61 -21.08 3.63
N ILE A 185 12.78 -21.27 3.02
CA ILE A 185 13.78 -22.23 3.47
C ILE A 185 14.30 -21.87 4.86
N GLU A 186 14.57 -20.59 5.14
CA GLU A 186 15.01 -20.14 6.46
C GLU A 186 13.91 -20.31 7.53
N LYS A 187 12.67 -19.91 7.23
CA LYS A 187 11.52 -20.12 8.12
C LYS A 187 11.37 -21.61 8.46
N ALA A 188 11.35 -22.48 7.46
CA ALA A 188 11.28 -23.93 7.66
C ALA A 188 12.44 -24.47 8.51
N LYS A 189 13.67 -23.97 8.32
CA LYS A 189 14.81 -24.32 9.18
C LYS A 189 14.60 -23.88 10.62
N THR A 190 14.12 -22.66 10.84
CA THR A 190 13.89 -22.13 12.20
C THR A 190 12.75 -22.86 12.92
N GLU A 191 11.66 -23.18 12.23
CA GLU A 191 10.55 -23.97 12.76
C GLU A 191 10.97 -25.42 13.07
N ALA A 192 11.78 -26.03 12.20
CA ALA A 192 12.37 -27.35 12.46
C ALA A 192 13.29 -27.32 13.70
N LEU A 193 14.13 -26.29 13.85
CA LEU A 193 14.97 -26.13 15.03
C LEU A 193 14.15 -25.84 16.30
N ALA A 194 13.07 -25.06 16.19
CA ALA A 194 12.17 -24.76 17.30
C ALA A 194 11.40 -26.01 17.76
N SER A 195 10.89 -26.82 16.83
CA SER A 195 10.21 -28.08 17.15
C SER A 195 11.17 -29.12 17.75
N VAL A 196 12.40 -29.22 17.27
CA VAL A 196 13.44 -30.08 17.87
C VAL A 196 13.80 -29.60 19.29
N ARG A 197 13.96 -28.29 19.50
CA ARG A 197 14.22 -27.72 20.84
C ARG A 197 13.03 -27.89 21.78
N ALA A 198 11.80 -27.72 21.29
CA ALA A 198 10.59 -27.94 22.07
C ALA A 198 10.44 -29.42 22.46
N ALA A 199 10.75 -30.36 21.56
CA ALA A 199 10.80 -31.78 21.87
C ALA A 199 11.92 -32.11 22.88
N GLY A 200 13.07 -31.43 22.80
CA GLY A 200 14.17 -31.56 23.76
C GLY A 200 13.85 -30.95 25.14
N ALA A 201 13.12 -29.83 25.19
CA ALA A 201 12.74 -29.12 26.42
C ALA A 201 11.51 -29.73 27.11
N ALA A 202 10.57 -30.29 26.35
CA ALA A 202 9.43 -31.06 26.87
C ALA A 202 9.84 -32.46 27.35
N SER A 203 11.11 -32.84 27.23
CA SER A 203 11.62 -34.12 27.73
C SER A 203 12.81 -33.98 28.68
N PRO A 204 12.61 -33.43 29.90
CA PRO A 204 13.51 -33.67 31.01
C PRO A 204 13.18 -35.05 31.60
N GLY A 205 13.56 -36.13 30.89
CA GLY A 205 13.34 -37.49 31.40
C GLY A 205 13.18 -38.66 30.42
N SER A 206 13.37 -38.51 29.10
CA SER A 206 13.23 -39.64 28.16
C SER A 206 14.53 -40.24 27.61
N ILE A 207 15.64 -40.15 28.36
CA ILE A 207 16.63 -41.23 28.32
C ILE A 207 16.09 -42.32 29.26
N GLY A 208 15.03 -42.99 28.82
CA GLY A 208 14.25 -43.91 29.64
C GLY A 208 13.11 -44.52 28.84
N GLY A 209 13.46 -45.46 27.95
CA GLY A 209 12.61 -46.50 27.37
C GLY A 209 11.16 -46.15 27.02
N GLY A 210 10.88 -45.90 25.74
CA GLY A 210 9.49 -45.81 25.29
C GLY A 210 9.28 -45.47 23.82
N GLY A 211 9.61 -46.41 22.92
CA GLY A 211 8.84 -46.62 21.69
C GLY A 211 8.86 -45.54 20.61
N ALA A 212 10.04 -45.08 20.17
CA ALA A 212 10.16 -44.70 18.78
C ALA A 212 10.01 -46.00 17.97
N SER A 213 8.94 -46.12 17.17
CA SER A 213 8.90 -47.14 16.12
C SER A 213 10.11 -46.88 15.24
N GLU A 214 11.17 -47.69 15.39
CA GLU A 214 12.24 -47.73 14.41
C GLU A 214 11.61 -47.88 13.03
N PRO A 215 12.13 -47.19 11.99
CA PRO A 215 11.71 -47.46 10.63
C PRO A 215 12.02 -48.92 10.37
N VAL A 216 10.95 -49.72 10.32
CA VAL A 216 11.04 -51.16 10.10
C VAL A 216 11.75 -51.38 8.76
N ASP A 217 12.98 -51.88 8.80
CA ASP A 217 13.77 -52.15 7.60
C ASP A 217 13.28 -53.46 6.97
N TRP A 218 12.29 -53.33 6.09
CA TRP A 218 11.63 -54.42 5.38
C TRP A 218 12.58 -55.30 4.56
N LEU A 219 13.77 -54.79 4.24
CA LEU A 219 14.75 -55.49 3.39
C LEU A 219 15.64 -56.45 4.17
N ASN A 220 15.80 -56.26 5.49
CA ASN A 220 16.76 -57.03 6.29
C ASN A 220 16.11 -57.87 7.41
N MET A 221 14.78 -57.91 7.51
CA MET A 221 14.10 -58.70 8.53
C MET A 221 13.95 -60.19 8.17
N SER A 222 13.90 -61.05 9.17
CA SER A 222 13.63 -62.47 8.97
C SER A 222 12.17 -62.71 8.55
N SER A 223 11.92 -63.84 7.87
CA SER A 223 10.57 -64.20 7.39
C SER A 223 9.55 -64.39 8.52
N GLU A 224 10.01 -64.80 9.71
CA GLU A 224 9.16 -64.90 10.89
C GLU A 224 8.76 -63.52 11.43
N GLU A 225 9.69 -62.57 11.47
CA GLU A 225 9.42 -61.19 11.93
C GLU A 225 8.47 -60.47 10.97
N PHE A 226 8.64 -60.66 9.66
CA PHE A 226 7.74 -60.13 8.65
C PHE A 226 6.30 -60.63 8.85
N SER A 227 6.11 -61.92 9.12
CA SER A 227 4.78 -62.51 9.33
C SER A 227 4.07 -61.91 10.56
N LYS A 228 4.83 -61.61 11.62
CA LYS A 228 4.31 -60.98 12.83
C LYS A 228 3.88 -59.54 12.57
N HIS A 229 4.68 -58.76 11.84
CA HIS A 229 4.32 -57.39 11.47
C HIS A 229 3.09 -57.34 10.54
N LEU A 230 2.97 -58.29 9.61
CA LEU A 230 1.78 -58.42 8.75
C LEU A 230 0.51 -58.73 9.55
N ALA A 231 0.61 -59.59 10.57
CA ALA A 231 -0.52 -59.92 11.45
C ALA A 231 -0.96 -58.70 12.28
N ILE A 232 -0.02 -57.90 12.77
CA ILE A 232 -0.29 -56.66 13.52
C ILE A 232 -0.95 -55.61 12.62
N ALA A 233 -0.49 -55.49 11.37
CA ALA A 233 -1.09 -54.58 10.38
C ALA A 233 -2.53 -54.97 10.01
N LYS A 234 -2.79 -56.26 9.80
CA LYS A 234 -4.16 -56.77 9.54
C LYS A 234 -5.11 -56.55 10.71
N ARG A 235 -4.60 -56.51 11.94
CA ARG A 235 -5.37 -56.22 13.16
C ARG A 235 -5.58 -54.72 13.40
N GLY A 236 -5.05 -53.85 12.54
CA GLY A 236 -5.24 -52.39 12.61
C GLY A 236 -4.32 -51.68 13.62
N GLY A 237 -3.28 -52.34 14.12
CA GLY A 237 -2.41 -51.81 15.19
C GLY A 237 -1.53 -50.60 14.82
N TYR A 238 -1.49 -50.21 13.54
CA TYR A 238 -0.70 -49.07 13.05
C TYR A 238 -1.53 -47.81 12.76
N ARG A 239 -2.83 -47.79 13.09
CA ARG A 239 -3.62 -46.55 13.03
C ARG A 239 -3.28 -45.66 14.23
N LYS A 240 -2.48 -44.60 13.99
CA LYS A 240 -2.19 -43.52 14.93
C LYS A 240 -3.48 -42.95 15.54
N SER A 241 -3.57 -42.97 16.88
CA SER A 241 -4.34 -41.99 17.66
C SER A 241 -3.44 -40.80 17.97
#